data_AF-A0A538GQP0-F1
#
_entry.id   AF-A0A538GQP0-F1
#
_cell.length_a   1.000
_cell.length_b   1.000
_cell.length_c   1.000
_cell.angle_alpha   90.00
_cell.angle_beta   90.00
_cell.angle_gamma   90.00
#
_symmetry.space_group_name_H-M   'P 1'
#
loop_
_entity.id
_entity.type
_entity.pdbx_description
1 polymer ?
#
loop_
_entity_poly.entity_id
_entity_poly.type
_entity_poly.pdbx_seq_one_letter_code
_entity_poly.pdbx_strand_id
1 'polypeptide(L)'
;MRMAVKRFDLSEIDGEAWAFLCECGDDSCQEWVTLPVERYETLQRTDQPILAPGHTLSQPEKARRKARRLVDDAQALEAQADVQVNRAQRNLGKKKPT
;
A
#
# COMPACT_ATOMS: atom_id res chain seq x y z
N MET A 1 19.30 -7.84 -25.17
CA MET A 1 18.03 -8.57 -25.29
C MET A 1 16.90 -7.66 -24.78
N ARG A 2 15.94 -7.31 -25.62
CA ARG A 2 14.73 -6.57 -25.18
C ARG A 2 13.75 -7.61 -24.64
N MET A 3 13.45 -7.56 -23.34
CA MET A 3 12.38 -8.37 -22.75
C MET A 3 11.06 -7.90 -23.37
N ALA A 4 10.38 -8.80 -24.09
CA ALA A 4 9.02 -8.54 -24.54
C ALA A 4 8.12 -8.50 -23.30
N VAL A 5 7.65 -7.32 -22.93
CA VAL A 5 6.63 -7.18 -21.88
C VAL A 5 5.31 -7.63 -22.50
N LYS A 6 4.84 -8.82 -22.13
CA LYS A 6 3.50 -9.28 -22.51
C LYS A 6 2.50 -8.31 -21.88
N ARG A 7 1.66 -7.69 -22.71
CA ARG A 7 0.59 -6.81 -22.24
C ARG A 7 -0.40 -7.69 -21.46
N PHE A 8 -0.41 -7.54 -20.15
CA PHE A 8 -1.39 -8.20 -19.29
C PHE A 8 -2.71 -7.44 -19.45
N ASP A 9 -3.76 -8.12 -19.92
CA ASP A 9 -5.09 -7.54 -19.99
C ASP A 9 -5.73 -7.67 -18.62
N LEU A 10 -5.78 -6.56 -17.87
CA LEU A 10 -6.35 -6.54 -16.53
C LEU A 10 -7.87 -6.80 -16.53
N SER A 11 -8.54 -6.77 -17.69
CA SER A 11 -9.95 -7.12 -17.80
C SER A 11 -10.24 -8.61 -17.63
N GLU A 12 -9.24 -9.49 -17.78
CA GLU A 12 -9.39 -10.93 -17.52
C GLU A 12 -9.51 -11.28 -16.03
N ILE A 13 -9.14 -10.35 -15.14
CA ILE A 13 -9.20 -10.50 -13.68
C ILE A 13 -10.54 -9.97 -13.13
N ASP A 14 -11.35 -9.30 -13.96
CA ASP A 14 -12.60 -8.68 -13.52
C ASP A 14 -13.59 -9.75 -13.04
N GLY A 15 -13.86 -9.75 -11.74
CA GLY A 15 -14.69 -10.76 -11.07
C GLY A 15 -13.94 -12.03 -10.63
N GLU A 16 -12.62 -12.10 -10.78
CA GLU A 16 -11.80 -13.19 -10.24
C GLU A 16 -11.74 -13.10 -8.71
N ALA A 17 -11.94 -14.23 -8.03
CA ALA A 17 -11.88 -14.31 -6.57
C ALA A 17 -10.64 -15.07 -6.11
N TRP A 18 -9.88 -14.47 -5.20
CA TRP A 18 -8.66 -15.06 -4.63
C TRP A 18 -8.87 -15.34 -3.14
N ALA A 19 -8.07 -16.26 -2.59
CA ALA A 19 -8.04 -16.54 -1.17
C ALA A 19 -6.93 -15.73 -0.49
N PHE A 20 -7.28 -15.01 0.57
CA PHE A 20 -6.38 -14.19 1.37
C PHE A 20 -6.39 -14.67 2.82
N LEU A 21 -5.29 -14.49 3.54
CA LEU A 21 -5.25 -14.81 4.96
C LEU A 21 -6.00 -13.74 5.78
N CYS A 22 -6.70 -14.16 6.83
CA CYS A 22 -7.31 -13.25 7.80
C CYS A 22 -6.24 -12.42 8.52
N GLU A 23 -6.49 -11.12 8.67
CA GLU A 23 -5.59 -10.14 9.28
C GLU A 23 -6.09 -9.70 10.66
N CYS A 24 -6.78 -10.57 11.42
CA CYS A 24 -7.35 -10.19 12.70
C CYS A 24 -6.31 -9.93 13.81
N GLY A 25 -5.04 -10.27 13.55
CA GLY A 25 -3.92 -10.07 14.49
C GLY A 25 -3.85 -11.10 15.62
N ASP A 26 -4.60 -12.20 15.49
CA ASP A 26 -4.44 -13.39 16.34
C ASP A 26 -3.39 -14.32 15.71
N ASP A 27 -2.30 -14.58 16.43
CA ASP A 27 -1.19 -15.42 15.96
C ASP A 27 -1.61 -16.87 15.65
N SER A 28 -2.74 -17.32 16.19
CA SER A 28 -3.30 -18.66 15.94
C SER A 28 -4.31 -18.70 14.79
N CYS A 29 -4.74 -17.56 14.26
CA CYS A 29 -5.70 -17.51 13.17
C CYS A 29 -5.04 -17.85 11.83
N GLN A 30 -5.55 -18.88 11.16
CA GLN A 30 -5.10 -19.32 9.83
C GLN A 30 -6.26 -19.37 8.82
N GLU A 31 -7.32 -18.60 9.07
CA GLU A 31 -8.51 -18.61 8.23
C GLU A 31 -8.26 -17.92 6.89
N TRP A 32 -8.75 -18.54 5.82
CA TRP A 32 -8.71 -18.01 4.47
C TRP A 32 -10.03 -17.34 4.11
N VAL A 33 -9.95 -16.10 3.62
CA VAL A 33 -11.07 -15.30 3.15
C VAL A 33 -11.01 -15.23 1.64
N THR A 34 -12.01 -15.81 0.97
CA THR A 34 -12.16 -15.70 -0.48
C THR A 34 -12.90 -14.41 -0.81
N LEU A 35 -12.28 -13.55 -1.62
CA LEU A 35 -12.86 -12.27 -2.02
C LEU A 35 -12.48 -11.89 -3.46
N PRO A 36 -13.36 -11.17 -4.18
CA PRO A 36 -13.03 -10.62 -5.49
C PRO A 36 -11.81 -9.70 -5.42
N VAL A 37 -10.96 -9.71 -6.45
CA VAL A 37 -9.76 -8.87 -6.49
C VAL A 37 -10.10 -7.37 -6.37
N GLU A 38 -11.24 -6.93 -6.89
CA GLU A 38 -11.69 -5.54 -6.77
C GLU A 38 -12.01 -5.16 -5.32
N ARG A 39 -12.50 -6.14 -4.55
CA ARG A 39 -12.76 -5.95 -3.12
C ARG A 39 -11.44 -5.85 -2.35
N TYR A 40 -10.47 -6.70 -2.69
CA TYR A 40 -9.10 -6.61 -2.14
C TYR A 40 -8.51 -5.23 -2.39
N GLU A 41 -8.57 -4.74 -3.63
CA GLU A 41 -8.04 -3.43 -3.99
C GLU A 41 -8.72 -2.30 -3.20
N THR A 42 -10.03 -2.39 -3.01
CA THR A 42 -10.79 -1.42 -2.22
C THR A 42 -10.33 -1.41 -0.76
N LEU A 43 -10.15 -2.60 -0.15
CA LEU A 43 -9.65 -2.74 1.21
C LEU A 43 -8.24 -2.15 1.33
N GLN A 44 -7.35 -2.41 0.36
CA GLN A 44 -6.02 -1.82 0.35
C GLN A 44 -6.04 -0.29 0.21
N ARG A 45 -6.83 0.26 -0.72
CA ARG A 45 -6.94 1.73 -0.90
C ARG A 45 -7.53 2.44 0.31
N THR A 46 -8.47 1.78 1.00
CA THR A 46 -9.11 2.32 2.20
C THR A 46 -8.40 1.96 3.49
N ASP A 47 -7.28 1.23 3.38
CA ASP A 47 -6.47 0.81 4.50
C ASP A 47 -7.31 0.02 5.54
N GLN A 48 -8.17 -0.88 5.04
CA GLN A 48 -9.01 -1.77 5.84
C GLN A 48 -8.45 -3.20 5.82
N PRO A 49 -8.50 -3.92 6.95
CA PRO A 49 -8.01 -5.29 7.02
C PRO A 49 -8.94 -6.27 6.31
N ILE A 50 -8.39 -7.40 5.89
CA ILE A 50 -9.17 -8.57 5.45
C ILE A 50 -9.52 -9.40 6.68
N LEU A 51 -10.80 -9.60 6.97
CA LEU A 51 -11.25 -10.31 8.17
C LEU A 51 -12.18 -11.47 7.80
N ALA A 52 -11.94 -12.63 8.41
CA ALA A 52 -12.88 -13.74 8.36
C ALA A 52 -14.21 -13.36 9.03
N PRO A 53 -15.33 -14.00 8.66
CA PRO A 53 -16.63 -13.70 9.25
C PRO A 53 -16.61 -13.81 10.79
N GLY A 54 -17.04 -12.75 11.48
CA GLY A 54 -17.04 -12.69 12.95
C GLY A 54 -15.72 -12.23 13.58
N HIS A 55 -14.65 -12.11 12.80
CA HIS A 55 -13.37 -11.62 13.30
C HIS A 55 -13.36 -10.11 13.37
N THR A 56 -12.67 -9.58 14.37
CA THR A 56 -12.48 -8.13 14.54
C THR A 56 -11.05 -7.84 14.95
N LEU A 57 -10.55 -6.67 14.56
CA LEU A 57 -9.30 -6.16 15.09
C LEU A 57 -9.49 -5.67 16.52
N SER A 58 -8.56 -6.06 17.40
CA SER A 58 -8.46 -5.46 18.73
C SER A 58 -8.07 -3.97 18.65
N GLN A 59 -8.39 -3.18 19.67
CA GLN A 59 -8.01 -1.76 19.70
C GLN A 59 -6.48 -1.54 19.65
N PRO A 60 -5.64 -2.33 20.36
CA PRO A 60 -4.19 -2.26 20.20
C PRO A 60 -3.71 -2.49 18.77
N GLU A 61 -4.28 -3.46 18.06
CA GLU A 61 -3.89 -3.73 16.66
C GLU A 61 -4.26 -2.57 15.73
N LYS A 62 -5.47 -2.02 15.87
CA LYS A 62 -5.87 -0.82 15.11
C LYS A 62 -4.91 0.35 15.35
N ALA A 63 -4.48 0.54 16.60
CA ALA A 63 -3.53 1.60 16.96
C ALA A 63 -2.14 1.37 16.32
N ARG A 64 -1.63 0.13 16.37
CA ARG A 64 -0.35 -0.24 15.73
C ARG A 64 -0.39 -0.03 14.22
N ARG A 65 -1.46 -0.47 13.57
CA ARG A 65 -1.67 -0.31 12.12
C ARG A 65 -1.69 1.17 11.72
N LYS A 66 -2.46 1.99 12.46
CA LYS A 66 -2.48 3.45 12.25
C LYS A 66 -1.11 4.09 12.48
N ALA A 67 -0.40 3.69 13.53
CA ALA A 67 0.93 4.22 13.83
C ALA A 67 1.93 3.89 12.72
N ARG A 68 1.94 2.65 12.20
CA ARG A 68 2.78 2.25 11.06
C ARG A 68 2.54 3.16 9.86
N ARG A 69 1.27 3.34 9.47
CA ARG A 69 0.91 4.22 8.36
C ARG A 69 1.42 5.65 8.54
N LEU A 70 1.24 6.23 9.73
CA LEU A 70 1.71 7.59 10.00
C LEU A 70 3.23 7.74 9.86
N VAL A 71 3.98 6.71 10.27
CA VAL A 71 5.45 6.68 10.10
C VAL A 71 5.82 6.60 8.63
N ASP A 72 5.18 5.70 7.88
CA ASP A 72 5.45 5.51 6.45
C ASP A 72 5.10 6.77 5.64
N ASP A 73 3.96 7.40 5.93
CA ASP A 73 3.53 8.68 5.32
C ASP A 73 4.53 9.81 5.64
N ALA A 74 5.01 9.88 6.88
CA ALA A 74 6.00 10.88 7.29
C ALA A 74 7.34 10.70 6.55
N GLN A 75 7.83 9.46 6.44
CA GLN A 75 9.05 9.14 5.70
C GLN A 75 8.91 9.48 4.21
N ALA A 76 7.76 9.19 3.60
CA ALA A 76 7.50 9.53 2.21
C ALA A 76 7.50 11.06 1.99
N LEU A 77 6.93 11.83 2.92
CA LEU A 77 6.94 13.29 2.87
C LEU A 77 8.34 13.87 3.02
N GLU A 78 9.15 13.34 3.93
CA GLU A 78 10.55 13.75 4.12
C GLU A 78 11.38 13.52 2.86
N ALA A 79 11.28 12.31 2.27
CA ALA A 79 11.97 12.00 1.02
C ALA A 79 11.56 12.92 -0.14
N GLN A 80 10.26 13.28 -0.21
CA GLN A 80 9.79 14.25 -1.20
C GLN A 80 10.39 15.64 -0.96
N ALA A 81 10.43 16.09 0.30
CA ALA A 81 11.01 17.38 0.66
C ALA A 81 12.49 17.46 0.26
N ASP A 82 13.28 16.42 0.54
CA ASP A 82 14.69 16.34 0.16
C ASP A 82 14.88 16.47 -1.36
N VAL A 83 14.04 15.79 -2.15
CA VAL A 83 14.08 15.92 -3.61
C VAL A 83 13.81 17.35 -4.06
N GLN A 84 12.85 18.05 -3.43
CA GLN A 84 12.53 19.43 -3.79
C GLN A 84 13.64 20.40 -3.39
N VAL A 85 14.23 20.25 -2.20
CA VAL A 85 15.38 21.05 -1.74
C VAL A 85 16.55 20.90 -2.71
N ASN A 86 16.91 19.67 -3.06
CA ASN A 86 18.00 19.37 -4.00
C ASN A 86 17.72 19.93 -5.41
N ARG A 87 16.47 19.95 -5.86
CA ARG A 87 16.07 20.59 -7.13
C ARG A 87 16.22 22.11 -7.05
N ALA A 88 15.74 22.72 -5.97
CA ALA A 88 15.83 24.17 -5.77
C ALA A 88 17.29 24.65 -5.74
N GLN A 89 18.16 23.98 -4.99
CA GLN A 89 19.59 24.30 -4.93
C GLN A 89 20.27 24.21 -6.31
N ARG A 90 20.01 23.14 -7.07
CA ARG A 90 20.54 23.01 -8.44
C ARG A 90 20.07 24.14 -9.35
N ASN A 91 18.81 24.56 -9.25
CA ASN A 91 18.27 25.65 -10.07
C ASN A 91 18.89 27.00 -9.69
N LEU A 92 19.15 27.25 -8.40
CA LEU A 92 19.87 28.44 -7.96
C LEU A 92 21.32 28.47 -8.47
N GLY A 93 22.03 27.34 -8.41
CA GLY A 93 23.37 27.22 -8.96
C GLY A 93 23.44 27.50 -10.47
N LYS A 94 22.43 27.06 -11.23
CA LYS A 94 22.32 27.34 -12.68
C LYS A 94 21.98 28.80 -13.00
N LYS A 95 21.33 29.52 -12.08
CA LYS A 95 20.90 30.91 -12.29
C LYS A 95 21.97 31.95 -11.97
N LYS A 96 23.12 31.57 -11.40
CA LYS A 96 24.24 32.50 -11.15
C LYS A 96 24.91 32.83 -12.51
N PRO A 97 24.73 34.03 -13.07
CA PRO A 97 25.48 34.44 -14.25
C PRO A 97 26.89 34.83 -13.79
N THR A 98 27.92 34.41 -14.55
CA THR A 98 29.22 35.09 -14.56
C THR A 98 29.07 36.52 -15.03
#